data_AF-A0A6L7PCI2-F1
#
_entry.id   AF-A0A6L7PCI2-F1
#
_cell.length_a   1.000
_cell.length_b   1.000
_cell.length_c   1.000
_cell.angle_alpha   90.00
_cell.angle_beta   90.00
_cell.angle_gamma   90.00
#
_symmetry.space_group_name_H-M   'P 1'
#
loop_
_entity.id
_entity.type
_entity.pdbx_description
1 polymer ?
#
loop_
_entity_poly.entity_id
_entity_poly.type
_entity_poly.pdbx_seq_one_letter_code
_entity_poly.pdbx_strand_id
1 'polypeptide(L)' 'MEILTQEGYSFLSRWAHFLAGITWIGLLYYFNFVQVPAFAEMTPEGRSEAMRRVTWRALW' A
#
# COMPACT_ATOMS: atom_id res chain seq x y z
N MET A 1 -17.92 21.14 18.29
CA MET A 1 -17.28 20.62 17.07
C MET A 1 -15.76 20.74 17.22
N GLU A 2 -15.16 19.99 18.15
CA GLU A 2 -13.73 20.12 18.48
C GLU A 2 -12.80 19.69 17.34
N ILE A 3 -13.26 18.76 16.48
CA ILE A 3 -12.49 18.26 15.34
C ILE A 3 -12.38 19.25 14.17
N LEU A 4 -13.27 20.24 14.09
CA LEU A 4 -13.29 21.26 13.02
C LEU A 4 -12.47 22.51 13.38
N THR A 5 -11.76 22.46 14.51
CA THR A 5 -10.83 23.50 14.93
C THR A 5 -9.46 23.29 14.28
N GLN A 6 -8.61 24.32 14.27
CA GLN A 6 -7.24 24.21 13.76
C GLN A 6 -6.45 23.09 14.47
N GLU A 7 -6.65 22.93 15.78
CA GLU A 7 -6.06 21.85 16.56
C GLU A 7 -6.62 20.47 16.15
N GLY A 8 -7.92 20.37 15.91
CA GLY A 8 -8.57 19.18 15.35
C GLY A 8 -7.99 18.76 14.00
N TYR A 9 -7.77 19.71 13.09
CA TYR A 9 -7.12 19.45 11.80
C TYR A 9 -5.65 19.01 11.96
N SER A 10 -4.90 19.62 12.87
CA SER A 10 -3.51 19.22 13.17
C SER A 10 -3.45 17.78 13.69
N PHE A 11 -4.35 17.42 14.61
CA PHE A 11 -4.48 16.06 15.10
C PHE A 11 -4.80 15.06 13.99
N LEU A 12 -5.84 15.33 13.19
CA LEU A 12 -6.26 14.44 12.10
C LEU A 12 -5.18 14.25 11.03
N SER A 13 -4.51 15.33 10.61
CA SER A 13 -3.46 15.25 9.59
C SER A 13 -2.25 14.42 10.06
N ARG A 14 -1.84 14.56 11.32
CA ARG A 14 -0.75 13.75 11.91
C ARG A 14 -1.10 12.26 11.90
N TRP A 15 -2.30 11.90 12.35
CA TRP A 15 -2.71 10.50 12.39
C TRP A 15 -2.97 9.92 11.00
N ALA A 16 -3.56 10.70 10.09
CA ALA A 16 -3.70 10.32 8.69
C ALA A 16 -2.33 10.05 8.04
N HIS A 17 -1.33 10.90 8.32
CA HIS A 17 0.04 10.68 7.85
C HIS A 17 0.64 9.37 8.39
N PHE A 18 0.47 9.07 9.68
CA PHE A 18 0.96 7.81 10.26
C PHE A 18 0.26 6.60 9.65
N LEU A 19 -1.07 6.62 9.50
CA LEU A 19 -1.81 5.52 8.89
C LEU A 19 -1.42 5.30 7.42
N ALA A 20 -1.28 6.38 6.65
CA ALA A 20 -0.81 6.33 5.27
C ALA A 20 0.62 5.77 5.21
N GLY A 21 1.51 6.21 6.10
CA GLY A 21 2.88 5.72 6.20
C GLY A 21 2.95 4.22 6.52
N ILE A 22 2.18 3.75 7.50
CA ILE A 22 2.10 2.32 7.85
C ILE A 22 1.61 1.49 6.66
N THR A 23 0.53 1.95 6.00
CA THR A 23 -0.05 1.26 4.84
C THR A 23 0.96 1.17 3.69
N TRP A 24 1.65 2.28 3.39
CA TRP A 24 2.66 2.32 2.35
C TRP A 24 3.86 1.40 2.64
N ILE A 25 4.38 1.44 3.87
CA ILE A 25 5.46 0.55 4.29
C ILE A 25 5.01 -0.91 4.18
N GLY A 26 3.79 -1.23 4.60
CA GLY A 26 3.21 -2.57 4.43
C GLY A 26 3.19 -3.04 2.98
N LEU A 27 2.77 -2.18 2.04
CA LEU A 27 2.81 -2.47 0.60
C LEU A 27 4.23 -2.69 0.09
N LEU A 28 5.20 -1.87 0.52
CA LEU A 28 6.61 -2.06 0.17
C LEU A 28 7.13 -3.42 0.66
N TYR A 29 6.80 -3.82 1.89
CA TYR A 29 7.18 -5.14 2.40
C TYR A 29 6.55 -6.27 1.57
N TYR A 30 5.26 -6.16 1.28
CA TYR A 30 4.56 -7.13 0.44
C TYR A 30 5.22 -7.25 -0.95
N PHE A 31 5.49 -6.14 -1.63
CA PHE A 31 6.10 -6.19 -2.95
C PHE A 31 7.52 -6.78 -2.93
N ASN A 32 8.36 -6.37 -1.99
CA ASN A 32 9.77 -6.78 -1.95
C ASN A 32 9.96 -8.23 -1.46
N PHE A 33 9.24 -8.63 -0.41
CA PHE A 33 9.51 -9.91 0.25
C PHE A 33 8.51 -11.01 -0.08
N VAL A 34 7.34 -10.67 -0.64
CA VAL A 34 6.31 -11.66 -0.99
C VAL A 34 6.13 -11.73 -2.50
N GLN A 35 5.76 -10.61 -3.15
CA GLN A 35 5.39 -10.61 -4.57
C GLN A 35 6.58 -10.90 -5.48
N VAL A 36 7.72 -10.22 -5.29
CA VAL A 36 8.90 -10.39 -6.17
C VAL A 36 9.44 -11.82 -6.17
N PRO A 37 9.68 -12.47 -5.00
CA PRO A 37 10.08 -13.87 -4.97
C PRO A 37 9.04 -14.81 -5.59
N ALA A 38 7.75 -14.64 -5.25
CA ALA A 38 6.68 -15.45 -5.83
C ALA A 38 6.64 -15.34 -7.36
N PHE A 39 6.86 -14.14 -7.90
CA PHE A 39 6.89 -13.93 -9.35
C PHE A 39 8.09 -14.61 -10.01
N ALA A 40 9.23 -14.76 -9.32
CA ALA A 40 10.40 -15.45 -9.82
C ALA A 40 10.14 -16.94 -10.10
N GLU A 41 9.19 -17.53 -9.39
CA GLU A 41 8.80 -18.95 -9.51
C GLU A 41 7.65 -19.18 -10.52
N MET A 42 7.04 -18.11 -11.04
CA MET A 42 5.90 -18.19 -11.97
C MET A 42 6.32 -18.34 -13.44
N THR A 43 5.46 -18.98 -14.23
CA THR A 43 5.57 -18.93 -15.70
C THR A 43 5.31 -17.51 -16.24
N PRO A 44 5.78 -17.18 -17.45
CA PRO A 44 5.54 -15.86 -18.05
C PRO A 44 4.06 -15.47 -18.11
N GLU A 45 3.18 -16.41 -18.44
CA GLU A 45 1.73 -16.21 -18.51
C GLU A 45 1.14 -15.98 -17.11
N GLY A 46 1.55 -16.79 -16.13
CA GLY A 46 1.09 -16.66 -14.74
C GLY A 46 1.48 -15.33 -14.12
N ARG A 47 2.73 -14.88 -14.36
CA ARG A 47 3.20 -13.56 -13.90
C ARG A 47 2.41 -12.43 -14.54
N SER A 48 2.12 -12.51 -15.84
CA SER A 48 1.34 -11.47 -16.55
C SER A 48 -0.08 -11.35 -16.01
N GLU A 49 -0.73 -12.47 -15.70
CA GLU A 49 -2.08 -12.45 -15.10
C GLU A 49 -2.05 -11.95 -13.65
N ALA A 50 -1.03 -12.33 -12.87
CA ALA A 50 -0.85 -11.83 -11.51
C ALA A 50 -0.62 -10.30 -11.48
N MET A 51 0.17 -9.76 -12.40
CA MET A 51 0.36 -8.31 -12.57
C MET A 51 -0.98 -7.60 -12.81
N ARG A 52 -1.83 -8.14 -13.68
CA ARG A 52 -3.13 -7.56 -14.03
C ARG A 52 -4.14 -7.61 -12.90
N ARG A 53 -4.15 -8.70 -12.12
CA ARG A 53 -5.14 -8.92 -11.06
C ARG A 53 -4.74 -8.34 -9.72
N VAL A 54 -3.45 -8.31 -9.41
CA VAL A 54 -2.95 -7.99 -8.06
C VAL A 54 -2.12 -6.73 -8.09
N THR A 55 -1.02 -6.71 -8.84
CA THR A 55 -0.03 -5.63 -8.76
C THR A 55 -0.60 -4.29 -9.19
N TRP A 56 -1.25 -4.22 -10.35
CA TRP A 56 -1.85 -2.95 -10.78
C TRP A 56 -2.94 -2.47 -9.85
N ARG A 57 -3.69 -3.37 -9.20
CA ARG A 57 -4.73 -3.01 -8.23
C ARG A 57 -4.19 -2.49 -6.91
N ALA A 58 -2.94 -2.80 -6.58
CA ALA A 58 -2.29 -2.34 -5.35
C ALA A 58 -1.58 -0.97 -5.52
N LEU A 59 -1.60 -0.38 -6.72
CA LEU A 59 -0.86 0.84 -7.08
C LEU A 59 -1.73 2.07 -7.36
N TRP A 60 -3.04 1.99 -7.20
CA TRP A 60 -4.00 3.11 -7.30
C TRP A 60 -4.95 3.12 -6.12
#